data_AF-A0A7W5PNC0-F1
#
_entry.id   AF-A0A7W5PNC0-F1
#
_cell.length_a   1.000
_cell.length_b   1.000
_cell.length_c   1.000
_cell.angle_alpha   90.00
_cell.angle_beta   90.00
_cell.angle_gamma   90.00
#
_symmetry.space_group_name_H-M   'P 1'
#
loop_
_entity.id
_entity.type
_entity.pdbx_description
1 polymer ?
#
loop_
_entity_poly.entity_id
_entity_poly.type
_entity_poly.pdbx_seq_one_letter_code
_entity_poly.pdbx_strand_id
1 'polypeptide(L)'
;MRLIASFLIVMAASVGHAAAEDLEIGGQKLAVTGFGISKSTSGRLVNVLADDPLAQAQKTIKGVYIPAGTRLAFLDRSYRDKGRMWNLVSTEDGILAYVRAGVNGRGAQYWTQDQIGNFFAAGADQIAVVQAPQTIKTDKYGAISLTASEIYRVDPEAPQDNGQVPLVLDRSKLGDAWSANETIFVPEQMVALLSAETFRNAGDLEQPFTEYDPAREVLSAVDTALQAKTLPDAAALRRRVQDFLTSRFITSKSCESEISFSLDAGAEAALGLSGLLSPVEAKLKLTGSIAGATKYAKGEEFDIVRVRQADNPYIYEIKTSSNRPDCASAPKSRITVAGTDGVRGEINEANLEEAGFGEKTQGSPVYTCRAEFFALRDILANKAFLPQTISTFVVANLAEFRGASDPSTCAANK
;
A
#
# COMPACT_ATOMS: atom_id res chain seq x y z
N MET A 1 -11.34 28.80 -47.79
CA MET A 1 -10.77 27.43 -47.87
C MET A 1 -9.27 27.56 -48.09
N ARG A 2 -8.46 26.82 -47.32
CA ARG A 2 -6.97 26.76 -47.25
C ARG A 2 -6.28 27.59 -46.15
N LEU A 3 -6.09 26.87 -45.03
CA LEU A 3 -4.99 26.83 -44.06
C LEU A 3 -3.97 27.99 -44.04
N ILE A 4 -3.95 28.71 -42.91
CA ILE A 4 -2.77 29.39 -42.39
C ILE A 4 -2.26 28.54 -41.23
N ALA A 5 -1.15 27.86 -41.46
CA ALA A 5 -0.40 27.14 -40.43
C ALA A 5 0.44 28.14 -39.64
N SER A 6 0.01 28.48 -38.43
CA SER A 6 0.84 29.23 -37.49
C SER A 6 1.69 28.25 -36.69
N PHE A 7 2.96 28.17 -37.06
CA PHE A 7 4.03 27.56 -36.27
C PHE A 7 4.15 28.30 -34.95
N LEU A 8 3.88 27.62 -33.83
CA LEU A 8 4.24 28.07 -32.49
C LEU A 8 5.37 27.16 -32.00
N ILE A 9 6.60 27.58 -32.28
CA ILE A 9 7.82 27.02 -31.73
C ILE A 9 7.90 27.52 -30.29
N VAL A 10 7.54 26.69 -29.33
CA VAL A 10 7.93 26.90 -27.93
C VAL A 10 9.30 26.24 -27.76
N MET A 11 10.33 27.07 -27.57
CA MET A 11 11.67 26.62 -27.23
C MET A 11 11.61 25.82 -25.93
N ALA A 12 11.97 24.54 -26.02
CA ALA A 12 12.28 23.70 -24.88
C ALA A 12 13.54 24.26 -24.20
N ALA A 13 13.36 25.01 -23.12
CA ALA A 13 14.41 25.16 -22.13
C ALA A 13 14.64 23.77 -21.52
N SER A 14 15.90 23.33 -21.54
CA SER A 14 16.38 22.06 -21.05
C SER A 14 16.11 21.89 -19.55
N VAL A 15 14.91 21.44 -19.20
CA VAL A 15 14.67 20.75 -17.94
C VAL A 15 15.18 19.34 -18.17
N GLY A 16 16.28 18.98 -17.48
CA GLY A 16 16.81 17.62 -17.50
C GLY A 16 15.66 16.67 -17.18
N HIS A 17 15.13 16.01 -18.21
CA HIS A 17 14.24 14.88 -18.02
C HIS A 17 15.15 13.82 -17.42
N ALA A 18 15.03 13.60 -16.11
CA ALA A 18 15.35 12.31 -15.54
C ALA A 18 14.70 11.28 -16.46
N ALA A 19 15.47 10.29 -16.92
CA ALA A 19 14.96 9.24 -17.78
C ALA A 19 13.63 8.74 -17.18
N ALA A 20 12.58 8.66 -17.99
CA ALA A 20 11.28 8.19 -17.51
C ALA A 20 11.49 6.78 -16.96
N GLU A 21 11.51 6.66 -15.62
CA GLU A 21 11.55 5.36 -14.96
C GLU A 21 10.15 4.76 -15.11
N ASP A 22 10.10 3.53 -15.61
CA ASP A 22 8.87 2.77 -15.77
C ASP A 22 8.61 1.99 -14.49
N LEU A 23 7.39 2.06 -13.95
CA LEU A 23 6.91 1.12 -12.92
C LEU A 23 6.16 -0.03 -13.59
N GLU A 24 6.39 -1.26 -13.12
CA GLU A 24 5.68 -2.43 -13.62
C GLU A 24 4.45 -2.73 -12.77
N ILE A 25 3.27 -2.68 -13.39
CA ILE A 25 1.97 -2.83 -12.73
C ILE A 25 1.15 -3.85 -13.51
N GLY A 26 0.87 -5.00 -12.90
CA GLY A 26 0.10 -6.07 -13.57
C GLY A 26 0.75 -6.52 -14.89
N GLY A 27 2.08 -6.52 -14.97
CA GLY A 27 2.83 -6.84 -16.20
C GLY A 27 2.83 -5.73 -17.26
N GLN A 28 2.29 -4.55 -16.96
CA GLN A 28 2.36 -3.38 -17.83
C GLN A 28 3.38 -2.37 -17.30
N LYS A 29 4.26 -1.88 -18.17
CA LYS A 29 5.16 -0.77 -17.86
C LYS A 29 4.41 0.56 -17.99
N LEU A 30 4.37 1.34 -16.92
CA LEU A 30 3.78 2.66 -16.88
C LEU A 30 4.86 3.69 -16.55
N ALA A 31 4.97 4.72 -17.39
CA ALA A 31 5.99 5.75 -17.21
C ALA A 31 5.65 6.67 -16.05
N VAL A 32 6.64 6.98 -15.20
CA VAL A 32 6.51 8.05 -14.20
C VAL A 32 6.61 9.41 -14.92
N THR A 33 5.55 10.20 -14.79
CA THR A 33 5.38 11.52 -15.43
C THR A 33 5.69 12.69 -14.51
N GLY A 34 5.81 12.45 -13.20
CA GLY A 34 6.18 13.45 -12.21
C GLY A 34 5.87 13.02 -10.79
N PHE A 35 6.18 13.90 -9.84
CA PHE A 35 6.03 13.62 -8.41
C PHE A 35 5.13 14.63 -7.68
N GLY A 36 4.66 14.23 -6.50
CA GLY A 36 3.96 15.13 -5.58
C GLY A 36 3.92 14.58 -4.17
N ILE A 37 3.33 15.36 -3.27
CA ILE A 37 3.16 14.97 -1.86
C ILE A 37 1.70 15.09 -1.47
N SER A 38 1.12 14.04 -0.89
CA SER A 38 -0.28 14.04 -0.44
C SER A 38 -0.55 15.09 0.64
N LYS A 39 -1.72 15.74 0.58
CA LYS A 39 -2.25 16.65 1.61
C LYS A 39 -3.25 15.96 2.53
N SER A 40 -3.00 14.71 2.94
CA SER A 40 -3.96 13.89 3.69
C SER A 40 -5.29 13.78 2.90
N THR A 41 -5.26 13.04 1.81
CA THR A 41 -6.37 12.97 0.87
C THR A 41 -7.06 11.60 0.85
N SER A 42 -8.21 11.55 0.17
CA SER A 42 -8.79 10.30 -0.28
C SER A 42 -8.47 10.04 -1.74
N GLY A 43 -8.05 8.82 -2.01
CA GLY A 43 -7.93 8.26 -3.36
C GLY A 43 -9.07 7.28 -3.65
N ARG A 44 -9.12 6.81 -4.89
CA ARG A 44 -9.85 5.59 -5.25
C ARG A 44 -8.84 4.47 -5.41
N LEU A 45 -8.97 3.42 -4.62
CA LEU A 45 -8.04 2.31 -4.64
C LEU A 45 -8.09 1.58 -5.98
N VAL A 46 -6.92 1.28 -6.54
CA VAL A 46 -6.79 0.32 -7.63
C VAL A 46 -6.77 -1.06 -7.00
N ASN A 47 -7.74 -1.90 -7.34
CA ASN A 47 -7.76 -3.26 -6.83
C ASN A 47 -6.65 -4.07 -7.51
N VAL A 48 -5.49 -4.19 -6.87
CA VAL A 48 -4.35 -4.97 -7.38
C VAL A 48 -4.59 -6.48 -7.32
N LEU A 49 -5.67 -6.90 -6.65
CA LEU A 49 -6.13 -8.28 -6.56
C LEU A 49 -7.10 -8.67 -7.68
N ALA A 50 -7.28 -7.79 -8.67
CA ALA A 50 -8.06 -8.07 -9.85
C ALA A 50 -7.19 -8.66 -10.97
N ASP A 51 -7.78 -9.51 -11.83
CA ASP A 51 -7.11 -10.02 -13.03
C ASP A 51 -6.53 -8.91 -13.93
N ASP A 52 -7.26 -7.78 -14.03
CA ASP A 52 -6.81 -6.55 -14.69
C ASP A 52 -7.09 -5.35 -13.77
N PRO A 53 -6.13 -4.98 -12.90
CA PRO A 53 -6.27 -3.89 -11.96
C PRO A 53 -6.58 -2.55 -12.63
N LEU A 54 -6.01 -2.29 -13.80
CA LEU A 54 -6.14 -1.01 -14.49
C LEU A 54 -7.51 -0.88 -15.17
N ALA A 55 -8.04 -1.96 -15.76
CA ALA A 55 -9.39 -1.97 -16.30
C ALA A 55 -10.46 -1.90 -15.21
N GLN A 56 -10.24 -2.54 -14.05
CA GLN A 56 -11.17 -2.47 -12.94
C GLN A 56 -11.12 -1.13 -12.21
N ALA A 57 -9.97 -0.49 -12.12
CA ALA A 57 -9.83 0.75 -11.35
C ALA A 57 -10.64 1.94 -11.87
N GLN A 58 -11.06 1.93 -13.13
CA GLN A 58 -12.03 2.90 -13.65
C GLN A 58 -13.45 2.68 -13.08
N LYS A 59 -13.73 1.49 -12.57
CA LYS A 59 -15.02 1.06 -12.02
C LYS A 59 -15.04 1.08 -10.49
N THR A 60 -13.87 1.05 -9.84
CA THR A 60 -13.75 1.00 -8.38
C THR A 60 -14.13 2.34 -7.74
N ILE A 61 -15.03 2.29 -6.75
CA ILE A 61 -15.45 3.44 -5.94
C ILE A 61 -14.84 3.41 -4.54
N LYS A 62 -14.16 2.30 -4.16
CA LYS A 62 -13.59 2.11 -2.83
C LYS A 62 -12.60 3.24 -2.50
N GLY A 63 -12.95 4.02 -1.47
CA GLY A 63 -12.11 5.09 -0.96
C GLY A 63 -10.94 4.53 -0.17
N VAL A 64 -9.75 5.09 -0.41
CA VAL A 64 -8.53 4.83 0.36
C VAL A 64 -8.02 6.13 0.97
N TYR A 65 -7.50 6.06 2.19
CA TYR A 65 -6.80 7.18 2.79
C TYR A 65 -5.34 7.20 2.35
N ILE A 66 -4.85 8.37 1.94
CA ILE A 66 -3.44 8.59 1.64
C ILE A 66 -2.93 9.63 2.65
N PRO A 67 -2.05 9.24 3.59
CA PRO A 67 -1.52 10.13 4.61
C PRO A 67 -0.94 11.44 4.08
N ALA A 68 -0.92 12.48 4.92
CA ALA A 68 -0.16 13.68 4.58
C ALA A 68 1.34 13.34 4.57
N GLY A 69 2.06 13.94 3.62
CA GLY A 69 3.49 13.68 3.48
C GLY A 69 3.83 12.47 2.62
N THR A 70 2.87 11.60 2.29
CA THR A 70 3.12 10.47 1.39
C THR A 70 3.58 10.95 0.03
N ARG A 71 4.75 10.48 -0.43
CA ARG A 71 5.25 10.74 -1.78
C ARG A 71 4.42 9.99 -2.81
N LEU A 72 4.07 10.69 -3.89
CA LEU A 72 3.24 10.21 -4.98
C LEU A 72 4.04 10.25 -6.28
N ALA A 73 4.13 9.12 -6.96
CA ALA A 73 4.63 9.02 -8.32
C ALA A 73 3.44 8.98 -9.28
N PHE A 74 3.31 10.02 -10.12
CA PHE A 74 2.24 10.12 -11.11
C PHE A 74 2.58 9.29 -12.34
N LEU A 75 1.67 8.40 -12.70
CA LEU A 75 1.83 7.51 -13.86
C LEU A 75 1.12 8.09 -15.08
N ASP A 76 1.53 7.67 -16.27
CA ASP A 76 0.99 8.10 -17.57
C ASP A 76 -0.47 7.65 -17.86
N ARG A 77 -1.23 7.38 -16.81
CA ARG A 77 -2.64 6.99 -16.83
C ARG A 77 -3.48 8.00 -16.06
N SER A 78 -4.52 8.49 -16.71
CA SER A 78 -5.56 9.30 -16.08
C SER A 78 -6.91 9.00 -16.71
N TYR A 79 -8.00 9.27 -15.97
CA TYR A 79 -9.34 9.23 -16.53
C TYR A 79 -10.18 10.40 -16.01
N ARG A 80 -11.28 10.66 -16.72
CA ARG A 80 -12.26 11.67 -16.33
C ARG A 80 -13.53 11.00 -15.83
N ASP A 81 -13.96 11.35 -14.63
CA ASP A 81 -15.24 10.92 -14.05
C ASP A 81 -15.98 12.13 -13.48
N LYS A 82 -17.26 12.27 -13.86
CA LYS A 82 -18.14 13.39 -13.48
C LYS A 82 -17.46 14.76 -13.66
N GLY A 83 -16.76 14.93 -14.78
CA GLY A 83 -16.06 16.18 -15.14
C GLY A 83 -14.77 16.45 -14.37
N ARG A 84 -14.32 15.52 -13.51
CA ARG A 84 -13.10 15.64 -12.71
C ARG A 84 -12.03 14.71 -13.26
N MET A 85 -10.80 15.21 -13.37
CA MET A 85 -9.64 14.39 -13.74
C MET A 85 -9.14 13.63 -12.51
N TRP A 86 -8.82 12.36 -12.72
CA TRP A 86 -8.22 11.45 -11.76
C TRP A 86 -6.93 10.92 -12.34
N ASN A 87 -5.83 11.09 -11.62
CA ASN A 87 -4.50 10.64 -12.04
C ASN A 87 -4.14 9.39 -11.27
N LEU A 88 -3.63 8.38 -11.98
CA LEU A 88 -3.08 7.19 -11.35
C LEU A 88 -1.77 7.56 -10.65
N VAL A 89 -1.64 7.14 -9.40
CA VAL A 89 -0.41 7.30 -8.62
C VAL A 89 -0.01 5.98 -7.98
N SER A 90 1.31 5.77 -7.90
CA SER A 90 1.91 4.85 -6.93
C SER A 90 2.37 5.66 -5.72
N THR A 91 2.04 5.22 -4.53
CA THR A 91 2.62 5.78 -3.30
C THR A 91 4.00 5.18 -3.05
N GLU A 92 4.80 5.84 -2.21
CA GLU A 92 6.06 5.28 -1.73
C GLU A 92 5.92 3.99 -0.90
N ASP A 93 4.70 3.63 -0.49
CA ASP A 93 4.40 2.37 0.22
C ASP A 93 3.91 1.26 -0.74
N GLY A 94 4.01 1.46 -2.06
CA GLY A 94 3.57 0.48 -3.06
C GLY A 94 2.05 0.38 -3.22
N ILE A 95 1.28 1.41 -2.81
CA ILE A 95 -0.18 1.46 -3.01
C ILE A 95 -0.50 2.14 -4.33
N LEU A 96 -1.35 1.51 -5.13
CA LEU A 96 -1.91 2.10 -6.33
C LEU A 96 -3.27 2.73 -6.07
N ALA A 97 -3.39 4.01 -6.40
CA ALA A 97 -4.63 4.75 -6.23
C ALA A 97 -4.82 5.80 -7.31
N TYR A 98 -6.07 6.16 -7.59
CA TYR A 98 -6.41 7.35 -8.34
C TYR A 98 -6.65 8.52 -7.39
N VAL A 99 -5.86 9.57 -7.55
CA VAL A 99 -6.04 10.84 -6.82
C VAL A 99 -6.65 11.90 -7.71
N ARG A 100 -7.49 12.74 -7.12
CA ARG A 100 -8.19 13.78 -7.87
C ARG A 100 -7.22 14.92 -8.21
N ALA A 101 -7.17 15.31 -9.47
CA ALA A 101 -6.43 16.49 -9.90
C ALA A 101 -7.06 17.77 -9.32
N GLY A 102 -6.24 18.80 -9.12
CA GLY A 102 -6.72 20.11 -8.70
C GLY A 102 -7.76 20.68 -9.67
N VAL A 103 -8.75 21.39 -9.13
CA VAL A 103 -9.72 22.15 -9.91
C VAL A 103 -9.56 23.62 -9.56
N ASN A 104 -9.75 24.51 -10.53
CA ASN A 104 -9.67 25.95 -10.33
C ASN A 104 -10.46 26.37 -9.07
N GLY A 105 -9.77 27.05 -8.15
CA GLY A 105 -10.35 27.57 -6.90
C GLY A 105 -10.53 26.57 -5.74
N ARG A 106 -10.25 25.27 -5.91
CA ARG A 106 -10.33 24.28 -4.81
C ARG A 106 -9.00 23.58 -4.47
N GLY A 107 -7.91 24.00 -5.12
CA GLY A 107 -6.56 23.44 -4.91
C GLY A 107 -6.44 21.97 -5.34
N ALA A 108 -5.21 21.51 -5.54
CA ALA A 108 -4.93 20.09 -5.66
C ALA A 108 -4.97 19.41 -4.29
N GLN A 109 -5.35 18.13 -4.26
CA GLN A 109 -5.32 17.25 -3.08
C GLN A 109 -3.89 16.83 -2.66
N TYR A 110 -2.91 17.37 -3.35
CA TYR A 110 -1.49 17.13 -3.17
C TYR A 110 -0.73 18.44 -3.45
N TRP A 111 0.50 18.50 -2.97
CA TRP A 111 1.49 19.47 -3.40
C TRP A 111 2.15 18.96 -4.68
N THR A 112 2.23 19.84 -5.68
CA THR A 112 2.86 19.53 -6.97
C THR A 112 4.39 19.56 -6.86
N GLN A 113 5.07 18.89 -7.79
CA GLN A 113 6.53 18.93 -7.91
C GLN A 113 7.11 20.34 -7.89
N ASP A 114 6.48 21.30 -8.58
CA ASP A 114 6.96 22.69 -8.62
C ASP A 114 6.82 23.38 -7.27
N GLN A 115 5.69 23.18 -6.58
CA GLN A 115 5.46 23.73 -5.25
C GLN A 115 6.47 23.22 -4.23
N ILE A 116 6.79 21.93 -4.28
CA ILE A 116 7.82 21.31 -3.44
C ILE A 116 9.22 21.78 -3.86
N GLY A 117 9.48 21.84 -5.16
CA GLY A 117 10.75 22.31 -5.72
C GLY A 117 11.13 23.71 -5.27
N ASN A 118 10.15 24.60 -5.05
CA ASN A 118 10.39 25.94 -4.53
C ASN A 118 11.00 25.95 -3.12
N PHE A 119 10.66 24.99 -2.25
CA PHE A 119 11.29 24.89 -0.93
C PHE A 119 12.76 24.50 -1.04
N PHE A 120 13.08 23.54 -1.90
CA PHE A 120 14.46 23.10 -2.12
C PHE A 120 15.30 24.17 -2.85
N ALA A 121 14.72 24.85 -3.83
CA ALA A 121 15.36 25.98 -4.51
C ALA A 121 15.64 27.17 -3.57
N ALA A 122 14.86 27.32 -2.48
CA ALA A 122 15.10 28.29 -1.42
C ALA A 122 16.15 27.84 -0.39
N GLY A 123 16.89 26.76 -0.65
CA GLY A 123 17.97 26.26 0.20
C GLY A 123 17.50 25.40 1.37
N ALA A 124 16.40 24.66 1.22
CA ALA A 124 16.06 23.58 2.14
C ALA A 124 16.73 22.29 1.67
N ASP A 125 17.46 21.59 2.54
CA ASP A 125 17.96 20.24 2.24
C ASP A 125 16.86 19.18 2.46
N GLN A 126 16.03 19.43 3.48
CA GLN A 126 14.89 18.62 3.85
C GLN A 126 13.67 19.49 4.17
N ILE A 127 12.50 18.92 3.92
CA ILE A 127 11.22 19.44 4.34
C ILE A 127 10.51 18.44 5.25
N ALA A 128 9.68 18.95 6.14
CA ALA A 128 8.80 18.18 6.98
C ALA A 128 7.35 18.50 6.64
N VAL A 129 6.51 17.47 6.51
CA VAL A 129 5.08 17.61 6.24
C VAL A 129 4.29 17.12 7.45
N VAL A 130 3.48 18.00 8.03
CA VAL A 130 2.74 17.72 9.27
C VAL A 130 1.66 16.65 9.04
N GLN A 131 1.77 15.53 9.73
CA GLN A 131 0.89 14.36 9.63
C GLN A 131 -0.24 14.32 10.65
N ALA A 132 -0.33 15.26 11.58
CA ALA A 132 -1.54 15.54 12.36
C ALA A 132 -1.46 16.93 13.00
N PRO A 133 -2.60 17.59 13.26
CA PRO A 133 -2.59 18.87 13.96
C PRO A 133 -1.91 18.76 15.33
N GLN A 134 -1.09 19.74 15.67
CA GLN A 134 -0.30 19.78 16.89
C GLN A 134 -0.24 21.21 17.41
N THR A 135 -0.27 21.38 18.73
CA THR A 135 -0.05 22.70 19.35
C THR A 135 1.30 22.68 20.02
N ILE A 136 2.17 23.60 19.59
CA ILE A 136 3.55 23.69 20.05
C ILE A 136 3.77 25.03 20.71
N LYS A 137 4.47 25.01 21.84
CA LYS A 137 4.86 26.23 22.53
C LYS A 137 6.15 26.74 21.90
N THR A 138 6.09 27.98 21.42
CA THR A 138 7.24 28.74 20.93
C THR A 138 7.73 29.68 22.04
N ASP A 139 9.01 30.03 21.98
CA ASP A 139 9.66 30.97 22.87
C ASP A 139 9.25 32.42 22.55
N LYS A 140 9.07 32.77 21.26
CA LYS A 140 8.78 34.15 20.84
C LYS A 140 7.29 34.44 20.63
N TYR A 141 6.52 33.46 20.18
CA TYR A 141 5.15 33.67 19.69
C TYR A 141 4.07 32.97 20.53
N GLY A 142 4.46 32.35 21.66
CA GLY A 142 3.55 31.58 22.49
C GLY A 142 3.09 30.28 21.84
N ALA A 143 1.88 29.82 22.13
CA ALA A 143 1.36 28.58 21.56
C ALA A 143 0.92 28.81 20.10
N ILE A 144 1.47 28.01 19.19
CA ILE A 144 1.05 27.98 17.79
C ILE A 144 0.44 26.62 17.46
N SER A 145 -0.50 26.58 16.52
CA SER A 145 -1.07 25.33 16.03
C SER A 145 -0.55 25.03 14.63
N LEU A 146 0.18 23.92 14.51
CA LEU A 146 0.55 23.33 13.23
C LEU A 146 -0.66 22.60 12.67
N THR A 147 -0.99 22.83 11.41
CA THR A 147 -2.11 22.15 10.76
C THR A 147 -1.63 21.02 9.87
N ALA A 148 -2.48 20.00 9.70
CA ALA A 148 -2.19 18.88 8.85
C ALA A 148 -1.86 19.31 7.41
N SER A 149 -0.82 18.71 6.83
CA SER A 149 -0.32 18.96 5.47
C SER A 149 0.42 20.28 5.26
N GLU A 150 0.65 21.04 6.31
CA GLU A 150 1.62 22.14 6.27
C GLU A 150 3.03 21.60 6.04
N ILE A 151 3.79 22.32 5.22
CA ILE A 151 5.19 22.02 4.93
C ILE A 151 6.08 23.03 5.65
N TYR A 152 7.11 22.52 6.31
CA TYR A 152 8.14 23.30 7.00
C TYR A 152 9.51 22.92 6.45
N ARG A 153 10.45 23.87 6.49
CA ARG A 153 11.87 23.54 6.29
C ARG A 153 12.40 22.91 7.56
N VAL A 154 13.20 21.86 7.42
CA VAL A 154 13.97 21.32 8.55
C VAL A 154 15.18 22.23 8.77
N ASP A 155 15.46 22.57 10.03
CA ASP A 155 16.64 23.37 10.38
C ASP A 155 17.88 22.45 10.42
N PRO A 156 18.84 22.60 9.50
CA PRO A 156 20.03 21.74 9.45
C PRO A 156 21.06 22.09 10.54
N GLU A 157 20.97 23.28 11.14
CA GLU A 157 21.92 23.76 12.15
C GLU A 157 21.48 23.42 13.58
N ALA A 158 20.22 23.05 13.77
CA ALA A 158 19.68 22.66 15.06
C ALA A 158 20.20 21.28 15.50
N PRO A 159 20.42 21.07 16.81
CA PRO A 159 20.79 19.76 17.32
C PRO A 159 19.75 18.72 16.93
N GLN A 160 20.19 17.61 16.33
CA GLN A 160 19.36 16.43 16.14
C GLN A 160 19.17 15.80 17.53
N ASP A 161 17.96 15.91 18.08
CA ASP A 161 17.57 15.20 19.29
C ASP A 161 16.86 13.91 18.90
N ASN A 162 17.13 12.81 19.61
CA ASN A 162 16.62 11.48 19.26
C ASN A 162 15.09 11.47 19.35
N GLY A 163 14.43 11.50 18.20
CA GLY A 163 12.97 11.47 18.06
C GLY A 163 12.30 12.84 17.94
N GLN A 164 13.05 13.93 17.78
CA GLN A 164 12.48 15.25 17.46
C GLN A 164 13.09 15.84 16.19
N VAL A 165 12.23 16.48 15.39
CA VAL A 165 12.57 17.13 14.14
C VAL A 165 12.54 18.65 14.35
N PRO A 166 13.65 19.36 14.07
CA PRO A 166 13.69 20.81 14.18
C PRO A 166 13.06 21.47 12.93
N LEU A 167 12.00 22.24 13.12
CA LEU A 167 11.27 22.93 12.06
C LEU A 167 11.47 24.44 12.15
N VAL A 168 11.73 25.07 11.00
CA VAL A 168 11.85 26.53 10.90
C VAL A 168 10.47 27.18 10.79
N LEU A 169 10.12 28.02 11.75
CA LEU A 169 9.02 28.97 11.68
C LEU A 169 9.51 30.27 11.05
N ASP A 170 9.08 30.52 9.82
CA ASP A 170 9.42 31.73 9.08
C ASP A 170 8.20 32.64 8.84
N ARG A 171 8.45 33.77 8.16
CA ARG A 171 7.42 34.77 7.85
C ARG A 171 6.25 34.19 7.06
N SER A 172 6.46 33.13 6.28
CA SER A 172 5.40 32.49 5.49
C SER A 172 4.33 31.84 6.37
N LYS A 173 4.63 31.59 7.66
CA LYS A 173 3.75 30.93 8.62
C LYS A 173 3.06 31.90 9.58
N LEU A 174 3.80 32.89 10.09
CA LEU A 174 3.32 33.78 11.15
C LEU A 174 2.88 35.16 10.66
N GLY A 175 3.07 35.47 9.36
CA GLY A 175 2.56 36.69 8.74
C GLY A 175 3.04 37.96 9.42
N ASP A 176 2.12 38.86 9.77
CA ASP A 176 2.42 40.18 10.35
C ASP A 176 2.86 40.13 11.82
N ALA A 177 2.64 39.01 12.51
CA ALA A 177 3.14 38.79 13.87
C ALA A 177 4.63 38.38 13.91
N TRP A 178 5.25 38.21 12.75
CA TRP A 178 6.60 37.68 12.62
C TRP A 178 7.68 38.74 12.84
N SER A 179 8.58 38.50 13.79
CA SER A 179 9.70 39.39 14.13
C SER A 179 11.08 38.79 13.83
N ALA A 180 11.18 37.46 13.80
CA ALA A 180 12.40 36.70 13.47
C ALA A 180 12.06 35.22 13.23
N ASN A 181 12.91 34.50 12.51
CA ASN A 181 12.84 33.03 12.45
C ASN A 181 12.98 32.44 13.86
N GLU A 182 12.32 31.30 14.07
CA GLU A 182 12.41 30.49 15.27
C GLU A 182 12.43 29.02 14.88
N THR A 183 13.22 28.21 15.58
CA THR A 183 13.25 26.77 15.39
C THR A 183 12.46 26.11 16.50
N ILE A 184 11.48 25.30 16.12
CA ILE A 184 10.68 24.49 17.05
C ILE A 184 11.00 23.02 16.87
N PHE A 185 10.80 22.22 17.91
CA PHE A 185 11.03 20.79 17.85
C PHE A 185 9.71 20.03 17.89
N VAL A 186 9.53 19.11 16.95
CA VAL A 186 8.30 18.34 16.77
C VAL A 186 8.64 16.86 16.83
N PRO A 187 7.84 16.01 17.51
CA PRO A 187 8.12 14.58 17.52
C PRO A 187 8.11 14.01 16.09
N GLU A 188 9.09 13.14 15.78
CA GLU A 188 9.30 12.59 14.44
C GLU A 188 8.05 11.89 13.89
N GLN A 189 7.33 11.15 14.73
CA GLN A 189 6.09 10.45 14.37
C GLN A 189 4.95 11.38 13.92
N MET A 190 5.08 12.70 14.12
CA MET A 190 4.07 13.68 13.73
C MET A 190 4.33 14.30 12.36
N VAL A 191 5.47 14.02 11.74
CA VAL A 191 5.89 14.61 10.46
C VAL A 191 6.39 13.53 9.50
N ALA A 192 6.17 13.73 8.20
CA ALA A 192 6.87 12.99 7.17
C ALA A 192 8.07 13.83 6.71
N LEU A 193 9.25 13.23 6.69
CA LEU A 193 10.49 13.88 6.23
C LEU A 193 10.76 13.53 4.78
N LEU A 194 11.08 14.54 3.97
CA LEU A 194 11.49 14.36 2.59
C LEU A 194 12.71 15.21 2.30
N SER A 195 13.73 14.61 1.68
CA SER A 195 14.90 15.33 1.17
C SER A 195 14.71 15.69 -0.30
N ALA A 196 15.52 16.65 -0.76
CA ALA A 196 15.55 17.02 -2.17
C ALA A 196 15.94 15.83 -3.08
N GLU A 197 16.82 14.96 -2.58
CA GLU A 197 17.32 13.77 -3.27
C GLU A 197 16.22 12.71 -3.40
N THR A 198 15.59 12.33 -2.30
CA THR A 198 14.59 11.26 -2.31
C THR A 198 13.30 11.68 -2.99
N PHE A 199 12.91 12.96 -2.94
CA PHE A 199 11.63 13.39 -3.50
C PHE A 199 11.44 13.05 -4.99
N ARG A 200 12.52 13.10 -5.79
CA ARG A 200 12.47 12.86 -7.25
C ARG A 200 13.05 11.52 -7.69
N ASN A 201 13.54 10.71 -6.75
CA ASN A 201 14.16 9.44 -7.06
C ASN A 201 13.10 8.33 -7.12
N ALA A 202 12.73 7.90 -8.33
CA ALA A 202 11.77 6.82 -8.49
C ALA A 202 12.36 5.44 -8.14
N GLY A 203 13.69 5.28 -8.17
CA GLY A 203 14.39 4.09 -7.66
C GLY A 203 14.20 3.86 -6.15
N ASP A 204 13.89 4.91 -5.39
CA ASP A 204 13.57 4.81 -3.95
C ASP A 204 12.08 4.49 -3.71
N LEU A 205 11.26 4.34 -4.75
CA LEU A 205 9.84 3.99 -4.58
C LEU A 205 9.71 2.48 -4.42
N GLU A 206 8.91 2.10 -3.43
CA GLU A 206 8.45 0.73 -3.30
C GLU A 206 7.64 0.32 -4.53
N GLN A 207 7.99 -0.83 -5.10
CA GLN A 207 7.21 -1.41 -6.18
C GLN A 207 5.77 -1.68 -5.71
N PRO A 208 4.77 -1.58 -6.59
CA PRO A 208 3.41 -1.92 -6.22
C PRO A 208 3.24 -3.38 -5.80
N PHE A 209 2.40 -3.61 -4.80
CA PHE A 209 1.97 -4.98 -4.45
C PHE A 209 1.13 -5.58 -5.59
N THR A 210 1.31 -6.88 -5.79
CA THR A 210 0.59 -7.68 -6.78
C THR A 210 0.09 -8.96 -6.16
N GLU A 211 -1.03 -9.48 -6.68
CA GLU A 211 -1.50 -10.80 -6.31
C GLU A 211 -0.46 -11.87 -6.65
N TYR A 212 -0.29 -12.82 -5.73
CA TYR A 212 0.58 -13.96 -5.90
C TYR A 212 -0.24 -15.26 -5.94
N ASP A 213 -0.26 -15.91 -7.11
CA ASP A 213 -0.85 -17.23 -7.28
C ASP A 213 0.25 -18.31 -7.39
N PRO A 214 0.51 -19.07 -6.31
CA PRO A 214 1.50 -20.14 -6.34
C PRO A 214 1.11 -21.28 -7.29
N ALA A 215 -0.19 -21.52 -7.51
CA ALA A 215 -0.63 -22.57 -8.42
C ALA A 215 -0.27 -22.21 -9.87
N ARG A 216 -0.51 -20.95 -10.28
CA ARG A 216 -0.13 -20.45 -11.60
C ARG A 216 1.36 -20.50 -11.85
N GLU A 217 2.19 -20.16 -10.85
CA GLU A 217 3.65 -20.20 -10.99
C GLU A 217 4.16 -21.63 -11.23
N VAL A 218 3.69 -22.60 -10.41
CA VAL A 218 4.05 -24.00 -10.59
C VAL A 218 3.55 -24.54 -11.92
N LEU A 219 2.31 -24.23 -12.33
CA LEU A 219 1.75 -24.66 -13.61
C LEU A 219 2.55 -24.12 -14.80
N SER A 220 3.01 -22.87 -14.75
CA SER A 220 3.85 -22.26 -15.79
C SER A 220 5.21 -22.99 -15.92
N ALA A 221 5.82 -23.34 -14.79
CA ALA A 221 7.07 -24.12 -14.78
C ALA A 221 6.85 -25.54 -15.36
N VAL A 222 5.73 -26.18 -15.00
CA VAL A 222 5.35 -27.48 -15.56
C VAL A 222 5.13 -27.38 -17.06
N ASP A 223 4.42 -26.36 -17.55
CA ASP A 223 4.19 -26.15 -18.98
C ASP A 223 5.50 -25.99 -19.75
N THR A 224 6.44 -25.23 -19.21
CA THR A 224 7.77 -25.05 -19.81
C THR A 224 8.52 -26.38 -19.90
N ALA A 225 8.46 -27.21 -18.85
CA ALA A 225 9.09 -28.52 -18.83
C ALA A 225 8.40 -29.52 -19.79
N LEU A 226 7.07 -29.48 -19.90
CA LEU A 226 6.27 -30.28 -20.82
C LEU A 226 6.49 -29.89 -22.29
N GLN A 227 6.77 -28.62 -22.57
CA GLN A 227 7.15 -28.17 -23.92
C GLN A 227 8.58 -28.59 -24.28
N ALA A 228 9.50 -28.56 -23.31
CA ALA A 228 10.90 -28.94 -23.51
C ALA A 228 11.09 -30.46 -23.64
N LYS A 229 10.26 -31.27 -22.97
CA LYS A 229 10.27 -32.72 -23.05
C LYS A 229 8.96 -33.17 -23.68
N THR A 230 8.97 -33.66 -24.93
CA THR A 230 7.82 -34.32 -25.57
C THR A 230 7.42 -35.56 -24.77
N LEU A 231 6.65 -35.35 -23.71
CA LEU A 231 6.20 -36.38 -22.79
C LEU A 231 4.90 -36.98 -23.33
N PRO A 232 4.84 -38.30 -23.55
CA PRO A 232 3.57 -38.98 -23.76
C PRO A 232 2.78 -38.81 -22.45
N ASP A 233 1.64 -38.13 -22.50
CA ASP A 233 0.73 -37.85 -21.37
C ASP A 233 0.92 -36.53 -20.58
N ALA A 234 1.50 -35.50 -21.24
CA ALA A 234 1.62 -34.14 -20.69
C ALA A 234 0.30 -33.55 -20.14
N ALA A 235 -0.83 -33.84 -20.79
CA ALA A 235 -2.14 -33.34 -20.39
C ALA A 235 -2.64 -33.95 -19.08
N ALA A 236 -2.47 -35.27 -18.86
CA ALA A 236 -2.87 -35.90 -17.60
C ALA A 236 -1.96 -35.47 -16.45
N LEU A 237 -0.65 -35.31 -16.70
CA LEU A 237 0.27 -34.78 -15.70
C LEU A 237 -0.11 -33.36 -15.28
N ARG A 238 -0.38 -32.47 -16.24
CA ARG A 238 -0.84 -31.11 -15.96
C ARG A 238 -2.11 -31.12 -15.09
N ARG A 239 -3.09 -31.95 -15.43
CA ARG A 239 -4.35 -32.06 -14.68
C ARG A 239 -4.10 -32.52 -13.24
N ARG A 240 -3.26 -33.54 -13.03
CA ARG A 240 -2.91 -34.02 -11.67
C ARG A 240 -2.20 -32.95 -10.84
N VAL A 241 -1.29 -32.20 -11.45
CA VAL A 241 -0.60 -31.09 -10.77
C VAL A 241 -1.59 -29.99 -10.42
N GLN A 242 -2.47 -29.62 -11.34
CA GLN A 242 -3.51 -28.62 -11.09
C GLN A 242 -4.42 -29.05 -9.93
N ASP A 243 -4.95 -30.28 -9.95
CA ASP A 243 -5.81 -30.80 -8.89
C ASP A 243 -5.12 -30.79 -7.51
N PHE A 244 -3.82 -31.11 -7.47
CA PHE A 244 -2.99 -31.05 -6.27
C PHE A 244 -2.81 -29.62 -5.75
N LEU A 245 -2.47 -28.67 -6.63
CA LEU A 245 -2.24 -27.26 -6.27
C LEU A 245 -3.53 -26.57 -5.82
N THR A 246 -4.63 -26.78 -6.53
CA THR A 246 -5.95 -26.23 -6.19
C THR A 246 -6.44 -26.75 -4.84
N SER A 247 -6.14 -28.01 -4.53
CA SER A 247 -6.42 -28.56 -3.20
C SER A 247 -5.51 -27.90 -2.16
N ARG A 248 -4.19 -27.81 -2.40
CA ARG A 248 -3.23 -27.29 -1.41
C ARG A 248 -3.38 -25.81 -1.07
N PHE A 249 -3.67 -24.96 -2.06
CA PHE A 249 -3.73 -23.51 -1.89
C PHE A 249 -5.17 -23.04 -1.76
N ILE A 250 -5.73 -23.17 -0.55
CA ILE A 250 -7.05 -22.62 -0.25
C ILE A 250 -7.01 -21.09 -0.42
N THR A 251 -8.05 -20.57 -1.06
CA THR A 251 -8.34 -19.13 -1.21
C THR A 251 -9.57 -18.71 -0.40
N SER A 252 -10.54 -19.60 -0.17
CA SER A 252 -11.69 -19.32 0.68
C SER A 252 -12.27 -20.58 1.32
N LYS A 253 -12.98 -20.40 2.43
CA LYS A 253 -13.68 -21.46 3.14
C LYS A 253 -15.00 -20.92 3.67
N SER A 254 -16.10 -21.62 3.38
CA SER A 254 -17.40 -21.32 3.97
C SER A 254 -17.57 -22.01 5.32
N CYS A 255 -18.49 -21.49 6.14
CA CYS A 255 -18.66 -21.94 7.52
C CYS A 255 -18.96 -23.45 7.67
N GLU A 256 -19.82 -23.98 6.80
CA GLU A 256 -20.26 -25.38 6.79
C GLU A 256 -19.30 -26.35 6.10
N SER A 257 -18.27 -25.82 5.43
CA SER A 257 -17.27 -26.65 4.76
C SER A 257 -16.23 -27.17 5.74
N GLU A 258 -15.85 -28.43 5.57
CA GLU A 258 -14.63 -29.00 6.15
C GLU A 258 -13.63 -29.17 5.01
N ILE A 259 -12.39 -28.74 5.24
CA ILE A 259 -11.31 -28.95 4.31
C ILE A 259 -10.24 -29.78 5.02
N SER A 260 -9.95 -30.96 4.50
CA SER A 260 -8.94 -31.86 5.03
C SER A 260 -7.98 -32.24 3.92
N PHE A 261 -6.69 -32.00 4.16
CA PHE A 261 -5.63 -32.44 3.28
C PHE A 261 -4.74 -33.40 4.05
N SER A 262 -4.54 -34.59 3.50
CA SER A 262 -3.56 -35.56 3.96
C SER A 262 -2.58 -35.80 2.82
N LEU A 263 -1.28 -35.58 3.10
CA LEU A 263 -0.23 -36.01 2.20
C LEU A 263 0.14 -37.44 2.57
N ASP A 264 -0.27 -38.42 1.77
CA ASP A 264 0.22 -39.80 1.94
C ASP A 264 1.69 -39.84 1.52
N ALA A 265 2.56 -40.31 2.41
CA ALA A 265 4.02 -40.39 2.21
C ALA A 265 4.45 -41.20 0.96
N GLY A 266 3.53 -41.90 0.29
CA GLY A 266 3.75 -42.60 -0.98
C GLY A 266 3.56 -41.76 -2.26
N ALA A 267 3.01 -40.54 -2.16
CA ALA A 267 2.74 -39.69 -3.33
C ALA A 267 4.01 -39.02 -3.92
N GLU A 268 5.07 -38.84 -3.13
CA GLU A 268 6.38 -38.38 -3.61
C GLU A 268 7.04 -39.39 -4.57
N ALA A 269 6.72 -40.68 -4.44
CA ALA A 269 7.31 -41.75 -5.27
C ALA A 269 6.50 -42.04 -6.56
N ALA A 270 5.21 -41.73 -6.59
CA ALA A 270 4.34 -42.00 -7.75
C ALA A 270 4.23 -40.82 -8.73
N LEU A 271 4.47 -39.60 -8.27
CA LEU A 271 4.62 -38.42 -9.11
C LEU A 271 6.11 -38.11 -9.20
N GLY A 272 6.78 -38.56 -10.26
CA GLY A 272 8.21 -38.30 -10.52
C GLY A 272 8.52 -36.82 -10.81
N LEU A 273 8.12 -35.92 -9.91
CA LEU A 273 8.28 -34.47 -9.96
C LEU A 273 9.73 -34.06 -9.70
N SER A 274 10.50 -34.86 -8.96
CA SER A 274 11.93 -34.65 -8.70
C SER A 274 12.79 -34.64 -9.98
N GLY A 275 12.40 -35.40 -11.01
CA GLY A 275 13.08 -35.38 -12.32
C GLY A 275 12.60 -34.29 -13.30
N LEU A 276 11.43 -33.70 -13.05
CA LEU A 276 10.85 -32.62 -13.85
C LEU A 276 11.24 -31.23 -13.31
N LEU A 277 11.59 -31.14 -12.03
CA LEU A 277 11.89 -29.91 -11.30
C LEU A 277 13.41 -29.67 -11.11
N SER A 278 14.31 -30.45 -11.70
CA SER A 278 15.76 -30.45 -11.39
C SER A 278 16.54 -29.10 -11.48
N PRO A 279 16.18 -28.09 -12.30
CA PRO A 279 16.76 -26.73 -12.20
C PRO A 279 15.94 -25.79 -11.30
N VAL A 280 14.67 -26.16 -11.10
CA VAL A 280 13.67 -25.46 -10.30
C VAL A 280 13.89 -25.79 -8.80
N GLU A 281 14.28 -27.01 -8.43
CA GLU A 281 14.64 -27.46 -7.07
C GLU A 281 15.80 -26.65 -6.45
N ALA A 282 16.66 -26.04 -7.27
CA ALA A 282 17.76 -25.20 -6.78
C ALA A 282 17.32 -23.78 -6.37
N LYS A 283 16.21 -23.26 -6.95
CA LYS A 283 15.58 -21.99 -6.54
C LYS A 283 14.31 -22.20 -5.69
N LEU A 284 13.67 -23.36 -5.82
CA LEU A 284 12.63 -23.95 -4.98
C LEU A 284 13.23 -24.91 -3.94
N LYS A 285 14.31 -24.50 -3.28
CA LYS A 285 14.35 -24.62 -1.81
C LYS A 285 13.34 -23.63 -1.20
N LEU A 286 12.11 -23.68 -1.70
CA LEU A 286 10.93 -23.13 -1.08
C LEU A 286 10.64 -24.12 0.05
N THR A 287 11.27 -23.81 1.19
CA THR A 287 11.06 -24.39 2.52
C THR A 287 9.61 -24.77 2.74
N GLY A 288 9.32 -26.05 2.52
CA GLY A 288 7.99 -26.63 2.64
C GLY A 288 8.08 -28.10 2.99
N SER A 289 8.93 -28.45 3.95
CA SER A 289 8.83 -29.71 4.67
C SER A 289 7.54 -29.70 5.49
N ILE A 290 6.40 -30.00 4.85
CA ILE A 290 5.12 -30.22 5.54
C ILE A 290 4.90 -31.73 5.58
N ALA A 291 5.48 -32.38 6.59
CA ALA A 291 4.96 -33.64 7.07
C ALA A 291 3.77 -33.31 7.99
N GLY A 292 2.55 -33.33 7.47
CA GLY A 292 1.36 -33.10 8.29
C GLY A 292 0.07 -32.97 7.49
N ALA A 293 -0.99 -33.60 7.99
CA ALA A 293 -2.34 -33.35 7.51
C ALA A 293 -2.78 -31.95 7.97
N THR A 294 -3.24 -31.09 7.06
CA THR A 294 -3.82 -29.79 7.39
C THR A 294 -5.34 -29.91 7.37
N LYS A 295 -5.98 -29.69 8.53
CA LYS A 295 -7.44 -29.76 8.68
C LYS A 295 -8.01 -28.41 9.09
N TYR A 296 -8.95 -27.91 8.28
CA TYR A 296 -9.79 -26.75 8.59
C TYR A 296 -11.20 -27.26 8.90
N ALA A 297 -11.50 -27.42 10.19
CA ALA A 297 -12.80 -27.90 10.66
C ALA A 297 -13.92 -26.90 10.38
N LYS A 298 -15.18 -27.35 10.49
CA LYS A 298 -16.37 -26.48 10.45
C LYS A 298 -16.32 -25.39 11.52
N GLY A 299 -16.99 -24.26 11.27
CA GLY A 299 -17.19 -23.20 12.25
C GLY A 299 -16.37 -21.92 12.04
N GLU A 300 -15.55 -21.84 10.99
CA GLU A 300 -14.88 -20.60 10.57
C GLU A 300 -15.08 -20.37 9.07
N GLU A 301 -15.45 -19.13 8.72
CA GLU A 301 -15.48 -18.61 7.35
C GLU A 301 -14.33 -17.62 7.17
N PHE A 302 -13.53 -17.82 6.11
CA PHE A 302 -12.39 -16.97 5.83
C PHE A 302 -12.08 -16.88 4.34
N ASP A 303 -11.43 -15.79 3.97
CA ASP A 303 -10.78 -15.58 2.67
C ASP A 303 -9.27 -15.40 2.89
N ILE A 304 -8.47 -15.92 1.97
CA ILE A 304 -7.02 -15.81 1.95
C ILE A 304 -6.59 -15.21 0.62
N VAL A 305 -5.88 -14.09 0.73
CA VAL A 305 -5.21 -13.46 -0.39
C VAL A 305 -3.72 -13.55 -0.18
N ARG A 306 -2.96 -13.81 -1.23
CA ARG A 306 -1.49 -13.79 -1.19
C ARG A 306 -1.00 -12.67 -2.06
N VAL A 307 -0.07 -11.88 -1.52
CA VAL A 307 0.53 -10.76 -2.25
C VAL A 307 2.04 -10.80 -2.14
N ARG A 308 2.68 -10.25 -3.17
CA ARG A 308 4.11 -9.98 -3.16
C ARG A 308 4.35 -8.62 -3.78
N GLN A 309 5.45 -8.02 -3.35
CA GLN A 309 5.99 -6.84 -3.97
C GLN A 309 7.05 -7.25 -4.99
N ALA A 310 7.16 -6.56 -6.14
CA ALA A 310 8.23 -6.86 -7.08
C ALA A 310 9.60 -6.65 -6.41
N ASP A 311 10.56 -7.52 -6.74
CA ASP A 311 11.89 -7.61 -6.12
C ASP A 311 11.95 -7.98 -4.63
N ASN A 312 10.79 -8.15 -3.98
CA ASN A 312 10.70 -8.71 -2.64
C ASN A 312 10.50 -10.24 -2.71
N PRO A 313 11.41 -11.06 -2.16
CA PRO A 313 11.26 -12.51 -2.16
C PRO A 313 10.16 -13.01 -1.21
N TYR A 314 9.67 -12.14 -0.31
CA TYR A 314 8.69 -12.51 0.69
C TYR A 314 7.27 -12.44 0.13
N ILE A 315 6.52 -13.51 0.43
CA ILE A 315 5.10 -13.61 0.12
C ILE A 315 4.34 -13.40 1.43
N TYR A 316 3.36 -12.50 1.39
CA TYR A 316 2.48 -12.24 2.52
C TYR A 316 1.12 -12.90 2.28
N GLU A 317 0.73 -13.80 3.19
CA GLU A 317 -0.59 -14.39 3.23
C GLU A 317 -1.49 -13.57 4.16
N ILE A 318 -2.55 -12.99 3.60
CA ILE A 318 -3.53 -12.16 4.31
C ILE A 318 -4.82 -12.98 4.43
N LYS A 319 -5.07 -13.48 5.63
CA LYS A 319 -6.31 -14.17 6.00
C LYS A 319 -7.29 -13.17 6.62
N THR A 320 -8.49 -13.11 6.07
CA THR A 320 -9.60 -12.30 6.58
C THR A 320 -10.70 -13.24 7.06
N SER A 321 -10.99 -13.25 8.36
CA SER A 321 -12.03 -14.10 8.94
C SER A 321 -13.31 -13.30 9.15
N SER A 322 -14.44 -13.85 8.72
CA SER A 322 -15.75 -13.22 8.86
C SER A 322 -16.47 -13.73 10.09
N ASN A 323 -17.10 -12.83 10.86
CA ASN A 323 -17.96 -13.21 11.96
C ASN A 323 -19.40 -13.29 11.45
N ARG A 324 -19.89 -14.52 11.19
CA ARG A 324 -21.30 -14.73 10.84
C ARG A 324 -22.06 -15.41 12.00
N PRO A 325 -23.33 -15.04 12.25
CA PRO A 325 -24.13 -15.58 13.35
C PRO A 325 -24.38 -17.10 13.26
N ASP A 326 -24.35 -17.67 12.06
CA ASP A 326 -24.51 -19.10 11.79
C ASP A 326 -23.21 -19.90 11.97
N CYS A 327 -22.07 -19.23 12.20
CA CYS A 327 -20.84 -19.90 12.56
C CYS A 327 -20.75 -20.19 14.06
N ALA A 328 -20.61 -21.48 14.39
CA ALA A 328 -20.53 -21.97 15.76
C ALA A 328 -19.36 -21.40 16.58
N SER A 329 -18.33 -20.84 15.93
CA SER A 329 -17.19 -20.19 16.57
C SER A 329 -16.99 -18.80 16.01
N ALA A 330 -17.10 -17.78 16.87
CA ALA A 330 -16.65 -16.44 16.52
C ALA A 330 -15.13 -16.47 16.26
N PRO A 331 -14.64 -15.85 15.17
CA PRO A 331 -13.22 -15.86 14.87
C PRO A 331 -12.44 -15.09 15.95
N LYS A 332 -11.38 -15.71 16.50
CA LYS A 332 -10.49 -15.07 17.49
C LYS A 332 -9.72 -13.88 16.92
N SER A 333 -9.50 -13.89 15.61
CA SER A 333 -8.69 -12.91 14.87
C SER A 333 -9.44 -12.53 13.59
N ARG A 334 -9.54 -11.23 13.30
CA ARG A 334 -10.29 -10.71 12.14
C ARG A 334 -9.43 -10.66 10.89
N ILE A 335 -8.19 -10.21 11.06
CA ILE A 335 -7.20 -10.14 9.99
C ILE A 335 -5.92 -10.77 10.54
N THR A 336 -5.35 -11.72 9.82
CA THR A 336 -4.02 -12.28 10.09
C THR A 336 -3.18 -12.12 8.84
N VAL A 337 -1.98 -11.58 8.99
CA VAL A 337 -0.99 -11.44 7.92
C VAL A 337 0.23 -12.22 8.33
N ALA A 338 0.71 -13.13 7.49
CA ALA A 338 1.91 -13.92 7.75
C ALA A 338 2.84 -13.87 6.53
N GLY A 339 4.09 -13.46 6.76
CA GLY A 339 5.14 -13.47 5.75
C GLY A 339 5.93 -14.79 5.75
N THR A 340 6.46 -15.16 4.59
CA THR A 340 7.34 -16.35 4.45
C THR A 340 8.68 -16.22 5.19
N ASP A 341 9.06 -15.00 5.56
CA ASP A 341 10.16 -14.62 6.46
C ASP A 341 9.84 -14.81 7.95
N GLY A 342 8.60 -15.20 8.28
CA GLY A 342 8.17 -15.44 9.66
C GLY A 342 7.62 -14.21 10.38
N VAL A 343 7.59 -13.03 9.75
CA VAL A 343 6.88 -11.88 10.33
C VAL A 343 5.39 -12.12 10.31
N ARG A 344 4.67 -11.62 11.32
CA ARG A 344 3.23 -11.86 11.44
C ARG A 344 2.55 -10.70 12.13
N GLY A 345 1.43 -10.26 11.56
CA GLY A 345 0.52 -9.36 12.24
C GLY A 345 -0.91 -9.81 12.30
N GLU A 346 -1.62 -9.24 13.27
CA GLU A 346 -2.96 -9.67 13.60
C GLU A 346 -3.79 -8.48 14.09
N ILE A 347 -5.03 -8.40 13.61
CA ILE A 347 -6.06 -7.52 14.16
C ILE A 347 -7.13 -8.41 14.79
N ASN A 348 -7.37 -8.24 16.09
CA ASN A 348 -8.35 -8.97 16.88
C ASN A 348 -9.13 -8.00 17.77
N GLU A 349 -10.13 -8.49 18.50
CA GLU A 349 -11.02 -7.61 19.27
C GLU A 349 -10.27 -6.88 20.39
N ALA A 350 -9.36 -7.58 21.09
CA ALA A 350 -8.57 -7.01 22.17
C ALA A 350 -7.68 -5.85 21.69
N ASN A 351 -7.00 -5.97 20.55
CA ASN A 351 -6.13 -4.90 20.07
C ASN A 351 -6.90 -3.73 19.43
N LEU A 352 -8.11 -3.97 18.93
CA LEU A 352 -9.03 -2.91 18.50
C LEU A 352 -9.57 -2.12 19.70
N GLU A 353 -9.99 -2.79 20.76
CA GLU A 353 -10.44 -2.14 22.00
C GLU A 353 -9.32 -1.28 22.62
N GLU A 354 -8.09 -1.82 22.69
CA GLU A 354 -6.93 -1.07 23.20
C GLU A 354 -6.61 0.16 22.35
N ALA A 355 -6.85 0.09 21.04
CA ALA A 355 -6.69 1.21 20.11
C ALA A 355 -7.89 2.18 20.11
N GLY A 356 -8.89 1.96 20.97
CA GLY A 356 -10.03 2.85 21.14
C GLY A 356 -11.17 2.65 20.14
N PHE A 357 -11.21 1.52 19.43
CA PHE A 357 -12.35 1.17 18.59
C PHE A 357 -13.53 0.66 19.45
N GLY A 358 -14.76 1.05 19.12
CA GLY A 358 -15.95 0.63 19.87
C GLY A 358 -16.36 -0.83 19.67
N GLU A 359 -17.03 -1.41 20.68
CA GLU A 359 -17.46 -2.82 20.78
C GLU A 359 -18.34 -3.33 19.61
N LYS A 360 -18.90 -2.45 18.78
CA LYS A 360 -19.86 -2.79 17.71
C LYS A 360 -19.29 -2.89 16.29
N THR A 361 -17.97 -2.94 16.09
CA THR A 361 -17.41 -3.21 14.75
C THR A 361 -17.56 -4.70 14.40
N GLN A 362 -18.77 -5.24 14.31
CA GLN A 362 -18.97 -6.64 13.95
C GLN A 362 -18.84 -6.81 12.42
N GLY A 363 -17.78 -7.50 11.98
CA GLY A 363 -17.54 -7.89 10.58
C GLY A 363 -16.59 -6.97 9.79
N SER A 364 -16.05 -7.50 8.69
CA SER A 364 -15.35 -6.72 7.65
C SER A 364 -16.38 -6.07 6.69
N PRO A 365 -16.13 -4.87 6.16
CA PRO A 365 -14.92 -4.05 6.24
C PRO A 365 -14.87 -3.11 7.47
N VAL A 366 -13.66 -2.84 7.96
CA VAL A 366 -13.42 -1.79 8.97
C VAL A 366 -13.57 -0.43 8.28
N TYR A 367 -14.56 0.35 8.67
CA TYR A 367 -14.64 1.74 8.22
C TYR A 367 -13.53 2.53 8.89
N THR A 368 -12.86 3.40 8.13
CA THR A 368 -11.76 4.19 8.66
C THR A 368 -11.93 5.67 8.39
N CYS A 369 -11.55 6.44 9.39
CA CYS A 369 -11.05 7.80 9.22
C CYS A 369 -9.54 7.87 9.49
N ARG A 370 -8.96 9.08 9.46
CA ARG A 370 -7.50 9.29 9.57
C ARG A 370 -6.90 8.65 10.82
N ALA A 371 -7.50 8.87 11.99
CA ALA A 371 -6.97 8.36 13.26
C ALA A 371 -7.01 6.83 13.29
N GLU A 372 -8.12 6.24 12.85
CA GLU A 372 -8.32 4.81 12.78
C GLU A 372 -7.38 4.13 11.78
N PHE A 373 -7.09 4.78 10.65
CA PHE A 373 -6.11 4.28 9.68
C PHE A 373 -4.73 4.10 10.33
N PHE A 374 -4.24 5.12 11.02
CA PHE A 374 -2.94 5.04 11.70
C PHE A 374 -2.97 4.04 12.85
N ALA A 375 -4.05 3.99 13.64
CA ALA A 375 -4.19 3.01 14.70
C ALA A 375 -4.14 1.56 14.19
N LEU A 376 -4.84 1.25 13.10
CA LEU A 376 -4.80 -0.09 12.47
C LEU A 376 -3.42 -0.40 11.90
N ARG A 377 -2.78 0.56 11.24
CA ARG A 377 -1.42 0.41 10.72
C ARG A 377 -0.43 0.13 11.86
N ASP A 378 -0.56 0.85 12.97
CA ASP A 378 0.33 0.73 14.11
C ASP A 378 0.09 -0.59 14.89
N ILE A 379 -1.14 -1.11 14.94
CA ILE A 379 -1.41 -2.47 15.43
C ILE A 379 -0.61 -3.49 14.62
N LEU A 380 -0.67 -3.41 13.29
CA LEU A 380 0.03 -4.33 12.40
C LEU A 380 1.56 -4.16 12.46
N ALA A 381 2.05 -2.91 12.50
CA ALA A 381 3.48 -2.62 12.46
C ALA A 381 4.17 -2.81 13.83
N ASN A 382 3.61 -2.28 14.92
CA ASN A 382 4.31 -2.19 16.21
C ASN A 382 4.09 -3.40 17.11
N LYS A 383 2.89 -4.00 17.13
CA LYS A 383 2.64 -5.19 17.97
C LYS A 383 3.13 -6.49 17.33
N ALA A 384 3.40 -6.44 16.04
CA ALA A 384 3.51 -7.60 15.18
C ALA A 384 4.75 -7.58 14.27
N PHE A 385 5.52 -6.49 14.29
CA PHE A 385 6.75 -6.33 13.52
C PHE A 385 6.57 -6.50 12.00
N LEU A 386 5.37 -6.26 11.47
CA LEU A 386 5.18 -6.19 10.02
C LEU A 386 5.84 -4.93 9.47
N PRO A 387 6.49 -5.00 8.28
CA PRO A 387 6.93 -3.80 7.60
C PRO A 387 5.81 -2.76 7.45
N GLN A 388 6.15 -1.48 7.53
CA GLN A 388 5.15 -0.41 7.42
C GLN A 388 4.46 -0.42 6.06
N THR A 389 5.16 -0.80 4.99
CA THR A 389 4.64 -0.88 3.62
C THR A 389 3.51 -1.90 3.51
N ILE A 390 3.74 -3.16 3.93
CA ILE A 390 2.69 -4.19 3.93
C ILE A 390 1.56 -3.85 4.91
N SER A 391 1.87 -3.26 6.07
CA SER A 391 0.84 -2.83 7.03
C SER A 391 -0.10 -1.78 6.40
N THR A 392 0.47 -0.80 5.71
CA THR A 392 -0.27 0.25 4.99
C THR A 392 -1.08 -0.35 3.84
N PHE A 393 -0.50 -1.27 3.07
CA PHE A 393 -1.19 -1.99 2.01
C PHE A 393 -2.41 -2.76 2.52
N VAL A 394 -2.26 -3.52 3.61
CA VAL A 394 -3.33 -4.32 4.22
C VAL A 394 -4.46 -3.41 4.69
N VAL A 395 -4.15 -2.33 5.42
CA VAL A 395 -5.17 -1.37 5.87
C VAL A 395 -5.88 -0.72 4.68
N ALA A 396 -5.13 -0.28 3.66
CA ALA A 396 -5.71 0.34 2.47
C ALA A 396 -6.66 -0.59 1.69
N ASN A 397 -6.34 -1.88 1.60
CA ASN A 397 -7.12 -2.86 0.84
C ASN A 397 -8.28 -3.46 1.63
N LEU A 398 -8.22 -3.49 2.97
CA LEU A 398 -9.26 -4.11 3.79
C LEU A 398 -10.22 -3.07 4.40
N ALA A 399 -9.74 -1.86 4.73
CA ALA A 399 -10.59 -0.80 5.25
C ALA A 399 -11.28 0.00 4.13
N GLU A 400 -12.46 0.57 4.41
CA GLU A 400 -13.09 1.55 3.52
C GLU A 400 -13.00 2.95 4.16
N PHE A 401 -12.36 3.89 3.46
CA PHE A 401 -12.22 5.25 3.96
C PHE A 401 -13.52 6.05 3.77
N ARG A 402 -14.09 6.56 4.87
CA ARG A 402 -15.38 7.28 4.87
C ARG A 402 -15.25 8.80 4.89
N GLY A 403 -14.12 9.36 5.34
CA GLY A 403 -13.91 10.81 5.33
C GLY A 403 -12.76 11.29 6.24
N ALA A 404 -12.23 12.48 5.92
CA ALA A 404 -11.16 13.13 6.68
C ALA A 404 -11.68 14.14 7.72
N SER A 405 -12.96 14.52 7.64
CA SER A 405 -13.58 15.58 8.43
C SER A 405 -14.44 14.99 9.54
N ASP A 406 -14.04 15.28 10.78
CA ASP A 406 -14.72 15.02 12.05
C ASP A 406 -14.66 13.58 12.59
N PRO A 407 -13.94 13.31 13.70
CA PRO A 407 -13.95 12.04 14.43
C PRO A 407 -15.36 11.51 14.76
N SER A 408 -16.34 12.40 14.86
CA SER A 408 -17.75 12.03 15.07
C SER A 408 -18.35 11.20 13.91
N THR A 409 -17.79 11.33 12.70
CA THR A 409 -18.20 10.55 11.52
C THR A 409 -17.58 9.15 11.49
N CYS A 410 -16.48 8.90 12.23
CA CYS A 410 -15.92 7.56 12.42
C CYS A 410 -16.77 6.76 13.42
N ALA A 411 -17.28 7.45 14.46
CA ALA A 411 -18.21 6.90 15.44
C ALA A 411 -19.67 6.77 14.94
N ALA A 412 -19.96 7.06 13.67
CA ALA A 412 -21.30 6.97 13.10
C ALA A 412 -21.70 5.52 12.75
N ASN A 413 -21.50 4.61 13.70
CA ASN A 413 -22.30 3.42 13.93
C ASN A 413 -22.58 3.36 15.44
N LYS A 414 -23.38 4.32 15.94
CA LYS A 414 -24.05 4.13 17.24
C LYS A 414 -25.18 3.12 17.10
#